data_AF-A0A0C3KPB9-F1
#
_entry.id   AF-A0A0C3KPB9-F1
#
_cell.length_a   1.000
_cell.length_b   1.000
_cell.length_c   1.000
_cell.angle_alpha   90.00
_cell.angle_beta   90.00
_cell.angle_gamma   90.00
#
_symmetry.space_group_name_H-M   'P 1'
#
loop_
_entity.id
_entity.type
_entity.pdbx_description
1 polymer ?
#
loop_
_entity_poly.entity_id
_entity_poly.type
_entity_poly.pdbx_seq_one_letter_code
_entity_poly.pdbx_strand_id
1 'polypeptide(L)'
;MFPSLRALASLANVSTPFKRSSLGLFHGKLKQYGNNVPFSKKKTRRTWLPNVQNKRLMSEALGRKLELKVTTRALKTIKKHGGLDQYLLKTKPELLGYEGMRLRIIVREALQTEADAQAEAKRVEEEAARLEKEKQLAEEQAARLASQKQLQAQRKVQAKKERRRSESLAGPILGAQHSSPSPSVSAR
;
A
#
# COMPACT_ATOMS: atom_id res chain seq x y z
N MET A 1 21.19 10.17 -2.17
CA MET A 1 20.14 10.70 -1.26
C MET A 1 19.49 11.92 -1.90
N PHE A 2 18.16 11.99 -1.95
CA PHE A 2 17.45 13.21 -2.37
C PHE A 2 17.33 14.17 -1.19
N PRO A 3 17.50 15.49 -1.41
CA PRO A 3 17.41 16.47 -0.33
C PRO A 3 15.97 16.57 0.19
N SER A 4 15.80 16.58 1.52
CA SER A 4 14.53 16.86 2.20
C SER A 4 14.27 18.38 2.27
N LEU A 5 13.03 18.80 2.58
CA LEU A 5 12.71 20.23 2.69
C LEU A 5 13.62 20.98 3.67
N ARG A 6 13.98 20.35 4.79
CA ARG A 6 14.92 20.92 5.77
C ARG A 6 16.32 21.15 5.19
N ALA A 7 16.80 20.25 4.33
CA ALA A 7 18.12 20.35 3.71
C ALA A 7 18.20 21.44 2.63
N LEU A 8 17.08 21.77 1.96
CA LEU A 8 17.05 22.86 0.97
C LEU A 8 16.89 24.25 1.58
N ALA A 9 16.32 24.35 2.78
CA ALA A 9 16.17 25.62 3.47
C ALA A 9 17.52 26.28 3.80
N SER A 10 18.58 25.48 4.02
CA SER A 10 19.93 25.98 4.33
C SER A 10 20.78 26.34 3.10
N LEU A 11 20.36 25.97 1.88
CA LEU A 11 21.07 26.23 0.62
C LEU A 11 20.74 27.61 -0.01
N ALA A 12 20.06 28.49 0.73
CA ALA A 12 19.35 29.65 0.21
C ALA A 12 20.21 30.74 -0.48
N ASN A 13 21.54 30.71 -0.38
CA ASN A 13 22.38 31.83 -0.82
C ASN A 13 23.29 31.50 -2.01
N VAL A 14 22.78 30.80 -3.03
CA VAL A 14 23.43 30.80 -4.35
C VAL A 14 23.02 32.07 -5.08
N SER A 15 23.93 33.03 -5.21
CA SER A 15 23.75 34.23 -6.03
C SER A 15 23.52 33.81 -7.48
N THR A 16 22.26 33.82 -7.92
CA THR A 16 21.92 33.61 -9.33
C THR A 16 21.86 34.96 -10.04
N PRO A 17 22.38 35.07 -11.28
CA PRO A 17 22.39 36.33 -12.02
C PRO A 17 20.98 36.85 -12.36
N PHE A 18 19.94 36.03 -12.20
CA PHE A 18 18.55 36.39 -12.43
C PHE A 18 17.65 35.87 -11.30
N LYS A 19 17.61 36.58 -10.16
CA LYS A 19 16.79 36.23 -8.98
C LYS A 19 15.31 35.96 -9.29
N ARG A 20 14.75 36.60 -10.33
CA ARG A 20 13.36 36.36 -10.73
C ARG A 20 13.11 34.89 -11.12
N SER A 21 14.09 34.18 -11.68
CA SER A 21 13.91 32.78 -12.09
C SER A 21 13.93 31.79 -10.93
N SER A 22 14.45 32.16 -9.75
CA SER A 22 14.42 31.27 -8.58
C SER A 22 13.01 31.13 -8.00
N LEU A 23 12.19 32.18 -8.13
CA LEU A 23 10.83 32.30 -7.57
C LEU A 23 9.72 31.70 -8.45
N GLY A 24 10.05 30.92 -9.48
CA GLY A 24 9.05 30.38 -10.39
C GLY A 24 9.59 29.29 -11.32
N LEU A 25 8.76 28.88 -12.28
CA LEU A 25 9.09 27.79 -13.21
C LEU A 25 9.58 28.35 -14.55
N PHE A 26 10.90 28.44 -14.68
CA PHE A 26 11.56 29.03 -15.86
C PHE A 26 12.12 28.01 -16.84
N HIS A 27 12.18 26.72 -16.47
CA HIS A 27 12.68 25.65 -17.33
C HIS A 27 14.07 25.96 -17.92
N GLY A 28 14.98 26.45 -17.07
CA GLY A 28 16.33 26.88 -17.43
C GLY A 28 16.43 28.17 -18.25
N LYS A 29 15.33 28.89 -18.51
CA LYS A 29 15.36 30.16 -19.25
C LYS A 29 15.86 31.30 -18.36
N LEU A 30 16.91 31.97 -18.80
CA LEU A 30 17.51 33.12 -18.13
C LEU A 30 17.42 34.38 -19.00
N LYS A 31 17.65 35.54 -18.39
CA LYS A 31 17.80 36.83 -19.09
C LYS A 31 19.05 36.78 -19.96
N GLN A 32 18.90 37.14 -21.23
CA GLN A 32 20.01 37.25 -22.17
C GLN A 32 20.44 38.72 -22.33
N TYR A 33 21.74 38.93 -22.54
CA TYR A 33 22.34 40.23 -22.77
C TYR A 33 22.97 40.29 -24.15
N GLY A 34 22.92 41.44 -24.79
CA GLY A 34 23.58 41.64 -26.09
C GLY A 34 23.40 43.05 -26.59
N ASN A 35 23.46 43.22 -27.91
CA ASN A 35 23.47 44.54 -28.54
C ASN A 35 22.35 44.66 -29.58
N ASN A 36 21.82 45.87 -29.75
CA ASN A 36 21.16 46.26 -30.99
C ASN A 36 22.25 46.66 -31.99
N VAL A 37 22.15 46.16 -33.23
CA VAL A 37 23.16 46.40 -34.28
C VAL A 37 22.45 47.10 -35.44
N PRO A 38 22.55 48.44 -35.55
CA PRO A 38 22.01 49.17 -36.69
C PRO A 38 22.94 49.07 -37.90
N PHE A 39 22.48 49.54 -39.06
CA PHE A 39 23.26 49.58 -40.31
C PHE A 39 24.60 50.33 -40.15
N SER A 40 24.62 51.40 -39.35
CA SER A 40 25.83 52.16 -39.01
C SER A 40 26.82 51.41 -38.11
N LYS A 41 26.50 50.18 -37.68
CA LYS A 41 27.30 49.31 -36.78
C LYS A 41 27.61 49.92 -35.40
N LYS A 42 27.03 51.07 -35.05
CA LYS A 42 27.10 51.66 -33.70
C LYS A 42 26.22 50.87 -32.73
N LYS A 43 26.84 49.94 -32.00
CA LYS A 43 26.14 48.97 -31.13
C LYS A 43 25.62 49.64 -29.85
N THR A 44 24.36 49.38 -29.49
CA THR A 44 23.78 49.80 -28.19
C THR A 44 23.40 48.58 -27.35
N ARG A 45 23.59 48.63 -26.02
CA ARG A 45 23.28 47.49 -25.13
C ARG A 45 21.77 47.27 -25.04
N ARG A 46 21.33 46.02 -25.10
CA ARG A 46 19.94 45.60 -24.86
C ARG A 46 19.88 44.30 -24.08
N THR A 47 18.68 43.98 -23.60
CA THR A 47 18.43 42.72 -22.89
C THR A 47 17.18 42.04 -23.45
N TRP A 48 17.15 40.70 -23.38
CA TRP A 48 16.00 39.89 -23.76
C TRP A 48 15.52 39.12 -22.54
N LEU A 49 14.25 39.33 -22.19
CA LEU A 49 13.61 38.64 -21.09
C LEU A 49 12.81 37.45 -21.62
N PRO A 50 12.73 36.34 -20.87
CA PRO A 50 11.82 35.27 -21.20
C PRO A 50 10.36 35.74 -21.06
N ASN A 51 9.47 35.17 -21.86
CA ASN A 51 8.03 35.42 -21.73
C ASN A 51 7.49 34.69 -20.48
N VAL A 52 7.24 35.45 -19.42
CA VAL A 52 6.76 34.98 -18.10
C VAL A 52 5.31 35.38 -17.92
N GLN A 53 4.49 34.43 -17.48
CA GLN A 53 3.06 34.60 -17.24
C GLN A 53 2.74 34.17 -15.81
N ASN A 54 1.81 34.86 -15.14
CA ASN A 54 1.28 34.41 -13.86
C ASN A 54 0.09 33.47 -14.14
N LYS A 55 0.15 32.22 -13.68
CA LYS A 55 -0.89 31.22 -13.95
C LYS A 55 -1.16 30.37 -12.70
N ARG A 56 -2.44 30.01 -12.54
CA ARG A 56 -2.90 29.05 -11.54
C ARG A 56 -2.89 27.66 -12.15
N LEU A 57 -2.09 26.76 -11.58
CA LEU A 57 -1.95 25.37 -12.02
C LEU A 57 -2.47 24.45 -10.92
N MET A 58 -3.26 23.45 -11.30
CA MET A 58 -3.76 22.44 -10.37
C MET A 58 -2.67 21.40 -10.10
N SER A 59 -2.48 21.07 -8.83
CA SER A 59 -1.64 19.97 -8.34
C SER A 59 -2.58 18.91 -7.76
N GLU A 60 -2.57 17.73 -8.36
CA GLU A 60 -3.42 16.59 -7.97
C GLU A 60 -2.98 16.05 -6.61
N ALA A 61 -1.67 15.90 -6.42
CA ALA A 61 -1.09 15.40 -5.15
C ALA A 61 -1.33 16.34 -3.96
N LEU A 62 -1.60 17.63 -4.19
CA LEU A 62 -1.88 18.59 -3.12
C LEU A 62 -3.35 19.00 -3.05
N GLY A 63 -4.18 18.56 -4.00
CA GLY A 63 -5.60 18.93 -4.09
C GLY A 63 -5.88 20.44 -4.23
N ARG A 64 -4.90 21.27 -4.61
CA ARG A 64 -5.06 22.75 -4.63
C ARG A 64 -4.40 23.43 -5.82
N LYS A 65 -4.92 24.62 -6.18
CA LYS A 65 -4.37 25.46 -7.26
C LYS A 65 -3.19 26.27 -6.74
N LEU A 66 -2.05 26.15 -7.38
CA LEU A 66 -0.84 26.93 -7.10
C LEU A 66 -0.73 28.09 -8.09
N GLU A 67 -0.59 29.30 -7.57
CA GLU A 67 -0.33 30.48 -8.39
C GLU A 67 1.18 30.68 -8.55
N LEU A 68 1.67 30.52 -9.78
CA LEU A 68 3.10 30.51 -10.09
C LEU A 68 3.43 31.43 -11.27
N LYS A 69 4.63 32.03 -11.21
CA LYS A 69 5.26 32.66 -12.37
C LYS A 69 5.87 31.57 -13.25
N VAL A 70 5.34 31.41 -14.46
CA VAL A 70 5.72 30.32 -15.36
C VAL A 70 6.08 30.89 -16.72
N THR A 71 7.18 30.42 -17.29
CA THR A 71 7.54 30.76 -18.68
C THR A 71 6.66 30.01 -19.67
N THR A 72 6.45 30.57 -20.86
CA THR A 72 5.67 29.87 -21.93
C THR A 72 6.28 28.53 -22.33
N ARG A 73 7.62 28.40 -22.27
CA ARG A 73 8.32 27.12 -22.48
C ARG A 73 7.94 26.10 -21.39
N ALA A 74 7.97 26.50 -20.12
CA ALA A 74 7.57 25.63 -19.02
C ALA A 74 6.10 25.22 -19.15
N LEU A 75 5.18 26.15 -19.48
CA LEU A 75 3.77 25.84 -19.72
C LEU A 75 3.59 24.78 -20.82
N LYS A 76 4.33 24.89 -21.93
CA LYS A 76 4.30 23.90 -23.01
C LYS A 76 4.76 22.52 -22.52
N THR A 77 5.81 22.46 -21.70
CA THR A 77 6.33 21.20 -21.15
C THR A 77 5.37 20.59 -20.11
N ILE A 78 4.75 21.43 -19.26
CA ILE A 78 3.72 21.01 -18.30
C ILE A 78 2.56 20.31 -19.04
N LYS A 79 2.06 20.94 -20.11
CA LYS A 79 1.03 20.33 -20.96
C LYS A 79 1.51 19.02 -21.60
N LYS A 80 2.76 18.97 -22.08
CA LYS A 80 3.34 17.75 -22.66
C LYS A 80 3.44 16.59 -21.65
N HIS A 81 3.72 16.89 -20.39
CA HIS A 81 3.79 15.88 -19.33
C HIS A 81 2.44 15.52 -18.73
N GLY A 82 1.37 16.25 -19.08
CA GLY A 82 0.01 15.95 -18.62
C GLY A 82 -0.35 16.56 -17.27
N GLY A 83 0.45 17.47 -16.72
CA GLY A 83 0.16 18.09 -15.42
C GLY A 83 1.36 18.75 -14.76
N LEU A 84 1.12 19.50 -13.68
CA LEU A 84 2.19 20.16 -12.92
C LEU A 84 3.04 19.12 -12.18
N ASP A 85 2.41 18.19 -11.48
CA ASP A 85 3.11 17.23 -10.62
C ASP A 85 4.02 16.31 -11.44
N GLN A 86 3.49 15.82 -12.56
CA GLN A 86 4.25 15.00 -13.49
C GLN A 86 5.42 15.76 -14.14
N TYR A 87 5.25 17.07 -14.38
CA TYR A 87 6.35 17.93 -14.82
C TYR A 87 7.44 18.05 -13.74
N LEU A 88 7.07 18.24 -12.48
CA LEU A 88 8.03 18.37 -11.37
C LEU A 88 8.82 17.07 -11.17
N LEU A 89 8.17 15.92 -11.28
CA LEU A 89 8.81 14.61 -11.10
C LEU A 89 9.75 14.24 -12.24
N LYS A 90 9.35 14.48 -13.50
CA LYS A 90 10.12 14.08 -14.69
C LYS A 90 11.24 15.04 -15.07
N THR A 91 11.09 16.33 -14.77
CA THR A 91 12.04 17.34 -15.24
C THR A 91 13.34 17.31 -14.44
N LYS A 92 14.47 17.53 -15.12
CA LYS A 92 15.81 17.59 -14.50
C LYS A 92 15.89 18.72 -13.46
N PRO A 93 16.58 18.50 -12.31
CA PRO A 93 16.63 19.47 -11.21
C PRO A 93 17.22 20.84 -11.62
N GLU A 94 18.20 20.83 -12.53
CA GLU A 94 18.84 22.05 -13.07
C GLU A 94 17.84 23.01 -13.74
N LEU A 95 16.77 22.48 -14.33
CA LEU A 95 15.78 23.28 -15.07
C LEU A 95 14.66 23.81 -14.17
N LEU A 96 14.40 23.17 -13.02
CA LEU A 96 13.33 23.55 -12.10
C LEU A 96 13.63 24.82 -11.31
N GLY A 97 14.91 25.06 -10.98
CA GLY A 97 15.31 26.11 -10.06
C GLY A 97 14.84 25.83 -8.62
N TYR A 98 14.95 26.83 -7.75
CA TYR A 98 14.65 26.70 -6.32
C TYR A 98 13.18 26.38 -6.04
N GLU A 99 12.24 27.22 -6.49
CA GLU A 99 10.81 26.98 -6.25
C GLU A 99 10.32 25.66 -6.87
N GLY A 100 10.79 25.32 -8.07
CA GLY A 100 10.44 24.03 -8.66
C GLY A 100 10.93 22.85 -7.82
N MET A 101 12.17 22.91 -7.33
CA MET A 101 12.72 21.88 -6.46
C MET A 101 11.98 21.77 -5.13
N ARG A 102 11.62 22.90 -4.54
CA ARG A 102 10.79 22.98 -3.34
C ARG A 102 9.45 22.29 -3.57
N LEU A 103 8.71 22.66 -4.61
CA LEU A 103 7.43 22.05 -4.96
C LEU A 103 7.56 20.55 -5.22
N ARG A 104 8.64 20.12 -5.90
CA ARG A 104 8.87 18.70 -6.19
C ARG A 104 8.97 17.85 -4.93
N ILE A 105 9.60 18.37 -3.88
CA ILE A 105 9.73 17.64 -2.61
C ILE A 105 8.40 17.61 -1.90
N ILE A 106 7.68 18.73 -1.81
CA ILE A 106 6.34 18.77 -1.20
C ILE A 106 5.42 17.75 -1.87
N VAL A 107 5.39 17.71 -3.21
CA VAL A 107 4.60 16.75 -3.98
C VAL A 107 5.03 15.31 -3.71
N ARG A 108 6.34 15.05 -3.62
CA ARG A 108 6.85 13.71 -3.32
C ARG A 108 6.47 13.26 -1.92
N GLU A 109 6.61 14.12 -0.92
CA GLU A 109 6.23 13.84 0.46
C GLU A 109 4.73 13.54 0.55
N ALA A 110 3.87 14.33 -0.12
CA ALA A 110 2.44 14.06 -0.19
C ALA A 110 2.13 12.69 -0.82
N LEU A 111 2.74 12.38 -1.97
CA LEU A 111 2.56 11.08 -2.63
C LEU A 111 3.08 9.90 -1.79
N GLN A 112 4.16 10.10 -1.02
CA GLN A 112 4.68 9.08 -0.11
C GLN A 112 3.69 8.85 1.04
N THR A 113 3.18 9.91 1.66
CA THR A 113 2.16 9.79 2.72
C THR A 113 0.90 9.08 2.22
N GLU A 114 0.43 9.40 1.01
CA GLU A 114 -0.71 8.71 0.39
C GLU A 114 -0.41 7.24 0.13
N ALA A 115 0.78 6.91 -0.36
CA ALA A 115 1.19 5.53 -0.61
C ALA A 115 1.35 4.71 0.67
N ASP A 116 1.91 5.30 1.72
CA ASP A 116 2.08 4.67 3.03
C ASP A 116 0.71 4.40 3.67
N ALA A 117 -0.22 5.37 3.61
CA ALA A 117 -1.60 5.20 4.09
C ALA A 117 -2.34 4.10 3.31
N GLN A 118 -2.17 4.03 1.98
CA GLN A 118 -2.75 2.96 1.16
C GLN A 118 -2.15 1.59 1.49
N ALA A 119 -0.84 1.53 1.80
CA ALA A 119 -0.18 0.30 2.19
C ALA A 119 -0.66 -0.19 3.57
N GLU A 120 -0.84 0.72 4.52
CA GLU A 120 -1.43 0.41 5.83
C GLU A 120 -2.87 -0.09 5.70
N ALA A 121 -3.70 0.57 4.89
CA ALA A 121 -5.08 0.13 4.63
C ALA A 121 -5.13 -1.30 4.04
N LYS A 122 -4.29 -1.58 3.03
CA LYS A 122 -4.20 -2.92 2.43
C LYS A 122 -3.74 -3.98 3.43
N ARG A 123 -2.78 -3.66 4.30
CA ARG A 123 -2.32 -4.59 5.36
C ARG A 123 -3.45 -4.92 6.33
N VAL A 124 -4.21 -3.92 6.76
CA VAL A 124 -5.37 -4.12 7.65
C VAL A 124 -6.45 -4.97 6.97
N GLU A 125 -6.74 -4.72 5.69
CA GLU A 125 -7.67 -5.53 4.89
C GLU A 125 -7.19 -6.99 4.76
N GLU A 126 -5.89 -7.20 4.49
CA GLU A 126 -5.29 -8.53 4.40
C GLU A 126 -5.30 -9.27 5.75
N GLU A 127 -4.99 -8.59 6.85
CA GLU A 127 -5.03 -9.16 8.20
C GLU A 127 -6.46 -9.54 8.61
N ALA A 128 -7.45 -8.67 8.34
CA ALA A 128 -8.85 -8.98 8.56
C ALA A 128 -9.29 -10.22 7.79
N ALA A 129 -8.94 -10.31 6.50
CA ALA A 129 -9.25 -11.46 5.66
C ALA A 129 -8.57 -12.76 6.13
N ARG A 130 -7.36 -12.69 6.71
CA ARG A 130 -6.68 -13.85 7.32
C ARG A 130 -7.43 -14.35 8.56
N LEU A 131 -7.80 -13.44 9.46
CA LEU A 131 -8.55 -13.78 10.67
C LEU A 131 -9.92 -14.38 10.35
N GLU A 132 -10.60 -13.88 9.31
CA GLU A 132 -11.86 -14.47 8.84
C GLU A 132 -11.69 -15.89 8.31
N LYS A 133 -10.65 -16.14 7.52
CA LYS A 133 -10.33 -17.49 7.03
C LYS A 133 -9.99 -18.45 8.18
N GLU A 134 -9.23 -17.98 9.17
CA GLU A 134 -8.90 -18.78 10.36
C GLU A 134 -10.15 -19.15 11.16
N LYS A 135 -11.11 -18.23 11.32
CA LYS A 135 -12.40 -18.49 11.97
C LYS A 135 -13.22 -19.54 11.19
N GLN A 136 -13.32 -19.40 9.87
CA GLN A 136 -14.02 -20.36 9.01
C GLN A 136 -13.41 -21.76 9.11
N LEU A 137 -12.08 -21.86 9.03
CA LEU A 137 -11.37 -23.14 9.21
C LEU A 137 -11.63 -23.75 10.59
N ALA A 138 -11.66 -22.94 11.64
CA ALA A 138 -11.97 -23.41 13.00
C ALA A 138 -13.42 -23.90 13.13
N GLU A 139 -14.39 -23.20 12.54
CA GLU A 139 -15.79 -23.60 12.49
C GLU A 139 -15.98 -24.92 11.73
N GLU A 140 -15.34 -25.08 10.56
CA GLU A 140 -15.35 -26.32 9.80
C GLU A 140 -14.75 -27.50 10.59
N GLN A 141 -13.63 -27.27 11.27
CA GLN A 141 -12.98 -28.29 12.11
C GLN A 141 -13.89 -28.70 13.27
N ALA A 142 -14.55 -27.75 13.94
CA ALA A 142 -15.49 -28.02 15.02
C ALA A 142 -16.71 -28.83 14.53
N ALA A 143 -17.25 -28.50 13.36
CA ALA A 143 -18.36 -29.23 12.74
C ALA A 143 -17.99 -30.68 12.39
N ARG A 144 -16.78 -30.90 11.84
CA ARG A 144 -16.24 -32.25 11.56
C ARG A 144 -16.08 -33.07 12.84
N LEU A 145 -15.59 -32.47 13.92
CA LEU A 145 -15.45 -33.15 15.21
C LEU A 145 -16.81 -33.49 15.84
N ALA A 146 -17.80 -32.59 15.72
CA ALA A 146 -19.16 -32.82 16.20
C ALA A 146 -19.85 -33.98 15.45
N SER A 147 -19.73 -34.03 14.12
CA SER A 147 -20.30 -35.11 13.31
C SER A 147 -19.65 -36.46 13.60
N GLN A 148 -18.32 -36.51 13.80
CA GLN A 148 -17.63 -37.72 14.25
C GLN A 148 -18.14 -38.22 15.60
N LYS A 149 -18.32 -37.32 16.59
CA LYS A 149 -18.88 -37.67 17.91
C LYS A 149 -20.31 -38.22 17.81
N GLN A 150 -21.15 -37.62 16.97
CA GLN A 150 -22.53 -38.10 16.73
C GLN A 150 -22.54 -39.51 16.12
N LEU A 151 -21.72 -39.77 15.10
CA LEU A 151 -21.57 -41.10 14.49
C LEU A 151 -21.08 -42.13 15.51
N GLN A 152 -20.09 -41.78 16.33
CA GLN A 152 -19.61 -42.66 17.40
C GLN A 152 -20.70 -42.95 18.43
N ALA A 153 -21.51 -41.96 18.82
CA ALA A 153 -22.63 -42.15 19.72
C ALA A 153 -23.70 -43.06 19.12
N GLN A 154 -24.08 -42.85 17.85
CA GLN A 154 -25.00 -43.71 17.11
C GLN A 154 -24.47 -45.15 17.03
N ARG A 155 -23.19 -45.33 16.69
CA ARG A 155 -22.53 -46.65 16.68
C ARG A 155 -22.57 -47.33 18.05
N LYS A 156 -22.30 -46.61 19.14
CA LYS A 156 -22.39 -47.15 20.51
C LYS A 156 -23.82 -47.57 20.87
N VAL A 157 -24.82 -46.77 20.50
CA VAL A 157 -26.24 -47.08 20.72
C VAL A 157 -26.66 -48.31 19.90
N GLN A 158 -26.28 -48.36 18.62
CA GLN A 158 -26.51 -49.51 17.75
C GLN A 158 -25.84 -50.77 18.30
N ALA A 159 -24.55 -50.71 18.65
CA ALA A 159 -23.83 -51.83 19.26
C ALA A 159 -24.46 -52.29 20.59
N LYS A 160 -24.99 -51.36 21.42
CA LYS A 160 -25.73 -51.72 22.64
C LYS A 160 -27.07 -52.39 22.33
N LYS A 161 -27.77 -51.95 21.28
CA LYS A 161 -29.03 -52.55 20.79
C LYS A 161 -28.79 -53.94 20.18
N GLU A 162 -27.69 -54.10 19.44
CA GLU A 162 -27.24 -55.38 18.89
C GLU A 162 -26.82 -56.35 19.99
N ARG A 163 -26.04 -55.91 20.99
CA ARG A 163 -25.71 -56.71 22.18
C ARG A 163 -26.95 -57.19 22.92
N ARG A 164 -27.93 -56.29 23.16
CA ARG A 164 -29.21 -56.66 23.76
C ARG A 164 -30.01 -57.64 22.88
N ARG A 165 -29.99 -57.48 21.56
CA ARG A 165 -30.63 -58.42 20.61
C ARG A 165 -29.94 -59.79 20.65
N SER A 166 -28.61 -59.86 20.66
CA SER A 166 -27.87 -61.12 20.75
C SER A 166 -28.11 -61.82 22.09
N GLU A 167 -28.20 -61.08 23.21
CA GLU A 167 -28.59 -61.63 24.51
C GLU A 167 -30.03 -62.17 24.50
N SER A 168 -30.97 -61.54 23.78
CA SER A 168 -32.36 -62.02 23.65
C SER A 168 -32.55 -63.21 22.70
N LEU A 169 -31.66 -63.38 21.72
CA LEU A 169 -31.64 -64.54 20.81
C LEU A 169 -30.92 -65.74 21.44
N ALA A 170 -30.03 -65.50 22.41
CA ALA A 170 -29.52 -66.50 23.34
C ALA A 170 -30.53 -66.76 24.47
N GLY A 171 -31.69 -67.34 24.12
CA GLY A 171 -32.61 -67.89 25.12
C GLY A 171 -31.95 -69.02 25.93
N PRO A 172 -32.42 -69.32 27.16
CA PRO A 172 -31.75 -70.26 28.05
C PRO A 172 -31.74 -71.65 27.41
N ILE A 173 -30.55 -72.16 27.11
CA ILE A 173 -30.36 -73.58 26.79
C ILE A 173 -30.67 -74.35 28.08
N LEU A 174 -31.90 -74.85 28.16
CA LEU A 174 -32.28 -75.93 29.06
C LEU A 174 -31.43 -77.14 28.69
N GLY A 175 -30.58 -77.61 29.62
CA GLY A 175 -29.66 -78.70 29.33
C GLY A 175 -28.96 -79.26 30.56
N ALA A 176 -29.68 -80.14 31.25
CA ALA A 176 -29.20 -81.26 32.05
C ALA A 176 -28.48 -80.96 33.38
N GLN A 177 -29.20 -81.32 34.44
CA GLN A 177 -28.65 -81.69 35.74
C GLN A 177 -27.88 -83.02 35.61
N HIS A 178 -26.71 -83.13 36.27
CA HIS A 178 -26.24 -84.39 36.84
C HIS A 178 -25.47 -84.14 38.14
N SER A 179 -26.05 -84.69 39.21
CA SER A 179 -25.47 -85.04 40.52
C SER A 179 -24.23 -85.94 40.38
N SER A 180 -23.12 -85.69 41.08
CA SER A 180 -22.72 -86.31 42.37
C SER A 180 -21.16 -86.41 42.41
N PRO A 181 -20.51 -86.95 43.46
CA PRO A 181 -20.18 -86.34 44.76
C PRO A 181 -18.65 -86.14 44.98
N SER A 182 -18.29 -85.62 46.14
CA SER A 182 -16.94 -85.48 46.70
C SER A 182 -16.11 -86.78 46.70
N PRO A 183 -14.77 -86.66 46.78
CA PRO A 183 -14.14 -87.18 48.00
C PRO A 183 -13.14 -86.22 48.63
N SER A 184 -13.15 -86.29 49.96
CA SER A 184 -12.08 -85.91 50.87
C SER A 184 -10.68 -86.32 50.40
N VAL A 185 -9.69 -85.45 50.56
CA VAL A 185 -8.32 -85.88 50.87
C VAL A 185 -7.77 -84.99 51.98
N SER A 186 -7.46 -85.66 53.08
CA SER A 186 -6.77 -85.19 54.27
C SER A 186 -5.24 -85.29 54.08
N ALA A 187 -4.52 -84.54 54.91
CA ALA A 187 -3.14 -84.74 55.36
C ALA A 187 -1.99 -84.49 54.36
N ARG A 188 -1.17 -83.47 54.63
CA ARG A 188 -0.05 -83.53 55.59
C ARG A 188 0.38 -82.14 56.02
#